data_AF-A0A6M0RZ93-F1
#
_entry.id   AF-A0A6M0RZ93-F1
#
_cell.length_a   1.000
_cell.length_b   1.000
_cell.length_c   1.000
_cell.angle_alpha   90.00
_cell.angle_beta   90.00
_cell.angle_gamma   90.00
#
_symmetry.space_group_name_H-M   'P 1'
#
loop_
_entity.id
_entity.type
_entity.pdbx_description
1 polymer ?
#
loop_
_entity_poly.entity_id
_entity_poly.type
_entity_poly.pdbx_seq_one_letter_code
_entity_poly.pdbx_strand_id
1 'polypeptide(L)' 'MRNLKMQIRGTVALGVLSLLASVVAHLALTDIYHGEVDVTLEWNILRVCALAFLAFIGMALFTFMRALKVMT' A
#
# COMPACT_ATOMS: atom_id res chain seq x y z
N MET A 1 -9.03 -11.14 -21.46
CA MET A 1 -8.56 -11.74 -20.18
C MET A 1 -7.06 -11.51 -19.87
N ARG A 2 -6.13 -11.48 -20.84
CA ARG A 2 -4.68 -11.28 -20.58
C ARG A 2 -4.36 -9.99 -19.79
N ASN A 3 -5.03 -8.89 -20.13
CA ASN A 3 -4.90 -7.62 -19.41
C ASN A 3 -5.40 -7.69 -17.96
N LEU A 4 -6.44 -8.48 -17.68
CA LEU A 4 -6.94 -8.67 -16.31
C LEU A 4 -5.96 -9.48 -15.46
N LYS A 5 -5.36 -10.55 -16.02
CA LYS A 5 -4.30 -11.32 -15.34
C LYS A 5 -3.10 -10.43 -14.98
N MET A 6 -2.70 -9.53 -15.87
CA MET A 6 -1.59 -8.59 -15.61
C MET A 6 -1.96 -7.57 -14.52
N GLN A 7 -3.19 -7.05 -14.53
CA GLN A 7 -3.70 -6.16 -13.48
C GLN A 7 -3.77 -6.84 -12.12
N ILE A 8 -4.22 -8.10 -12.06
CA ILE A 8 -4.22 -8.90 -10.83
C ILE A 8 -2.78 -9.06 -10.32
N ARG A 9 -1.82 -9.44 -11.17
CA ARG A 9 -0.41 -9.56 -10.76
C ARG A 9 0.16 -8.25 -10.21
N GLY A 10 -0.14 -7.12 -10.86
CA GLY A 10 0.26 -5.80 -10.38
C GLY A 10 -0.39 -5.44 -9.04
N THR A 11 -1.68 -5.75 -8.87
CA THR A 11 -2.41 -5.54 -7.61
C THR A 11 -1.83 -6.38 -6.48
N VAL A 12 -1.46 -7.65 -6.75
CA VAL A 12 -0.81 -8.52 -5.77
C VAL A 12 0.57 -7.97 -5.39
N ALA A 13 1.36 -7.50 -6.35
CA ALA A 13 2.66 -6.88 -6.06
C ALA A 13 2.52 -5.63 -5.18
N LEU A 14 1.53 -4.77 -5.45
CA LEU A 14 1.19 -3.63 -4.59
C LEU A 14 0.69 -4.08 -3.21
N GLY A 15 -0.02 -5.20 -3.12
CA GLY A 15 -0.43 -5.82 -1.87
C GLY A 15 0.77 -6.24 -1.02
N VAL A 16 1.75 -6.92 -1.61
CA VAL A 16 3.00 -7.28 -0.91
C VAL A 16 3.76 -6.03 -0.48
N LEU A 17 3.87 -5.01 -1.34
CA LEU A 17 4.48 -3.73 -1.01
C LEU A 17 3.77 -3.05 0.16
N SER A 18 2.43 -3.11 0.22
CA SER A 18 1.65 -2.56 1.32
C SER A 18 1.92 -3.28 2.64
N LEU A 19 2.08 -4.61 2.63
CA LEU A 19 2.43 -5.36 3.85
C LEU A 19 3.80 -4.93 4.39
N LEU A 20 4.79 -4.74 3.52
CA LEU A 20 6.11 -4.22 3.90
C LEU A 20 5.99 -2.78 4.43
N ALA A 21 5.22 -1.93 3.75
CA ALA A 21 4.96 -0.56 4.19
C ALA A 21 4.32 -0.50 5.58
N SER A 22 3.45 -1.44 5.94
CA SER A 22 2.87 -1.54 7.29
C SER A 22 3.92 -1.83 8.37
N VAL A 23 4.87 -2.72 8.10
CA VAL A 23 5.98 -3.01 9.03
C VAL A 23 6.83 -1.76 9.22
N VAL A 24 7.21 -1.11 8.13
CA VAL A 24 8.03 0.12 8.16
C VAL A 24 7.30 1.26 8.87
N ALA A 25 6.00 1.43 8.61
CA ALA A 25 5.17 2.41 9.31
C ALA A 25 5.09 2.14 10.81
N HIS A 26 5.00 0.86 11.21
CA HIS A 26 4.99 0.49 12.63
C HIS A 26 6.31 0.83 13.33
N LEU A 27 7.45 0.61 12.67
CA LEU A 27 8.77 1.01 13.20
C LEU A 27 8.85 2.53 13.38
N ALA A 28 8.50 3.29 12.35
CA ALA A 28 8.47 4.76 12.41
C ALA A 28 7.53 5.30 13.51
N LEU A 29 6.36 4.68 13.70
CA LEU A 29 5.45 5.04 14.79
C LEU A 29 6.03 4.72 16.17
N THR A 30 6.80 3.64 16.28
CA THR A 30 7.46 3.25 17.53
C THR A 30 8.57 4.25 17.88
N ASP A 31 9.34 4.71 16.90
CA ASP A 31 10.37 5.73 17.09
C ASP A 31 9.76 7.09 17.46
N ILE A 32 8.66 7.49 16.81
CA ILE A 32 7.88 8.67 17.20
C ILE A 32 7.38 8.54 18.65
N TYR A 33 6.90 7.36 19.04
CA TYR A 33 6.40 7.11 20.39
C TYR A 33 7.48 7.23 21.46
N HIS A 34 8.73 6.83 21.16
CA HIS A 34 9.86 7.00 22.08
C HIS A 34 10.25 8.47 22.31
N GLY A 35 9.67 9.42 21.55
CA GLY A 35 9.79 10.85 21.82
C GLY A 35 11.15 11.42 21.43
N GLU A 36 11.75 10.91 20.35
CA GLU A 36 12.98 11.50 19.80
C GLU A 36 12.78 12.98 19.43
N VAL A 37 13.86 13.76 19.51
CA VAL A 37 13.82 15.22 19.36
C VAL A 37 13.51 15.63 17.91
N ASP A 38 14.01 14.88 16.93
CA ASP A 38 13.73 15.08 15.51
C ASP A 38 13.08 13.83 14.93
N VAL A 39 11.79 13.92 14.61
CA VAL A 39 11.00 12.84 14.03
C VAL A 39 10.62 13.09 12.56
N THR A 40 11.35 13.98 11.89
CA THR A 40 11.01 14.42 10.52
C THR A 40 11.08 13.27 9.52
N LEU A 41 12.03 12.35 9.70
CA LEU A 41 12.21 11.19 8.83
C LEU A 41 11.03 10.23 8.94
N GLU A 42 10.61 9.93 10.16
CA GLU A 42 9.54 9.02 10.55
C GLU A 42 8.21 9.50 9.97
N TRP A 43 7.93 10.80 10.04
CA TRP A 43 6.76 11.40 9.39
C TRP A 43 6.80 11.30 7.87
N ASN A 44 7.99 11.46 7.27
CA ASN A 44 8.14 11.27 5.81
C ASN A 44 7.93 9.80 5.42
N ILE A 45 8.43 8.86 6.22
CA ILE A 45 8.17 7.43 6.06
C ILE A 45 6.67 7.16 6.10
N LEU A 46 5.95 7.70 7.09
CA LEU A 46 4.50 7.54 7.20
C LEU A 46 3.75 8.08 5.99
N ARG A 47 4.16 9.24 5.45
CA ARG A 47 3.57 9.81 4.22
C ARG A 47 3.79 8.89 3.02
N VAL A 48 4.99 8.33 2.86
CA VAL A 48 5.29 7.37 1.79
C VAL A 48 4.47 6.09 1.93
N CYS A 49 4.37 5.54 3.14
CA CYS A 49 3.54 4.36 3.40
C CYS A 49 2.05 4.64 3.12
N ALA A 50 1.54 5.82 3.49
CA ALA A 50 0.17 6.23 3.19
C ALA A 50 -0.11 6.27 1.69
N LEU A 51 0.82 6.80 0.88
CA LEU A 51 0.70 6.79 -0.58
C LEU A 51 0.70 5.36 -1.15
N ALA A 52 1.55 4.47 -0.62
CA ALA A 52 1.55 3.07 -1.02
C ALA A 52 0.21 2.37 -0.72
N PHE A 53 -0.38 2.64 0.46
CA PHE A 53 -1.70 2.13 0.82
C PHE A 53 -2.80 2.65 -0.11
N LEU A 54 -2.84 3.95 -0.37
CA LEU A 54 -3.82 4.54 -1.27
C LEU A 54 -3.72 3.98 -2.69
N ALA A 55 -2.49 3.81 -3.20
CA ALA A 55 -2.26 3.20 -4.50
C ALA A 55 -2.75 1.74 -4.54
N PHE A 56 -2.46 0.96 -3.50
CA PHE A 56 -2.94 -0.42 -3.40
C PHE A 56 -4.47 -0.48 -3.33
N ILE A 57 -5.11 0.29 -2.44
CA ILE A 57 -6.57 0.30 -2.27
C ILE A 57 -7.27 0.68 -3.58
N GLY A 58 -6.81 1.76 -4.23
CA GLY A 58 -7.35 2.19 -5.51
C GLY A 58 -7.24 1.11 -6.59
N MET A 59 -6.07 0.48 -6.70
CA MET A 59 -5.82 -0.58 -7.68
C MET A 59 -6.62 -1.87 -7.37
N ALA A 60 -6.78 -2.21 -6.09
CA ALA A 60 -7.55 -3.36 -5.65
C ALA A 60 -9.03 -3.21 -6.00
N LEU A 61 -9.63 -2.06 -5.65
CA LEU A 61 -11.03 -1.76 -5.99
C LEU A 61 -11.24 -1.74 -7.50
N PHE A 62 -10.33 -1.09 -8.25
CA PHE A 62 -10.42 -1.06 -9.71
C PHE A 62 -10.34 -2.47 -10.33
N THR A 63 -9.37 -3.28 -9.92
CA THR A 63 -9.21 -4.65 -10.41
C THR A 63 -10.42 -5.51 -10.06
N PHE A 64 -10.95 -5.37 -8.84
CA PHE A 64 -12.15 -6.07 -8.39
C PHE A 64 -13.38 -5.71 -9.23
N MET A 65 -13.66 -4.41 -9.43
CA MET A 65 -14.76 -3.96 -10.28
C MET A 65 -14.65 -4.48 -11.71
N ARG A 66 -13.43 -4.53 -12.27
CA ARG A 66 -13.21 -5.11 -13.59
C ARG A 66 -13.41 -6.61 -13.63
N ALA A 67 -13.00 -7.33 -12.59
CA ALA A 67 -13.21 -8.77 -12.50
C ALA A 67 -14.71 -9.10 -12.46
N LEU A 68 -15.48 -8.39 -11.65
CA LEU A 68 -16.94 -8.55 -11.58
C LEU A 68 -17.60 -8.38 -12.95
N LYS A 69 -17.27 -7.30 -13.67
CA LYS A 69 -17.80 -7.04 -15.04
C LYS A 69 -17.45 -8.10 -16.08
N VAL A 70 -16.42 -8.90 -15.85
CA VAL A 70 -16.03 -9.99 -16.77
C VAL A 70 -16.74 -11.30 -16.41
N MET A 71 -17.17 -11.45 -15.16
CA MET A 71 -17.85 -12.65 -14.65
C MET A 71 -19.38 -12.56 -14.75
N THR A 72 -19.93 -11.36 -14.95
CA THR A 72 -21.37 -11.10 -15.15
C THR A 72 -21.62 -10.93 -16.63
#